data_AF-A0A7J8XIW9-F1
#
_entry.id   AF-A0A7J8XIW9-F1
#
_cell.length_a   1.000
_cell.length_b   1.000
_cell.length_c   1.000
_cell.angle_alpha   90.00
_cell.angle_beta   90.00
_cell.angle_gamma   90.00
#
_symmetry.space_group_name_H-M   'P 1'
#
loop_
_entity.id
_entity.type
_entity.pdbx_description
1 polymer ?
#
loop_
_entity_poly.entity_id
_entity_poly.type
_entity_poly.pdbx_seq_one_letter_code
_entity_poly.pdbx_strand_id
1 'polypeptide(L)'
;ADLFSESQRIQYTIQTRTQDVPDARTYLLTLKDIRIKYATAYFERGLTDDLGAEAMMMNALDTVEKEIKKPLMRNDKQSMALLTAEFDKINKKLGIRKEDLPKYEEQLEVKIAKAQLEELKKDAFEAMETQKK
;
A
#
# COMPACT_ATOMS: atom_id res chain seq x y z
N ALA A 1 8.00 5.34 23.21
CA ALA A 1 7.53 4.45 22.14
C ALA A 1 8.34 4.79 20.91
N ASP A 2 9.05 3.82 20.31
CA ASP A 2 9.84 4.06 19.10
C ASP A 2 8.94 4.64 18.00
N LEU A 3 9.21 5.91 17.67
CA LEU A 3 8.43 6.78 16.79
C LEU A 3 8.65 6.40 15.32
N PHE A 4 8.21 5.21 14.90
CA PHE A 4 8.05 4.96 13.47
C PHE A 4 6.80 5.66 12.97
N SER A 5 6.96 6.48 11.92
CA SER A 5 5.84 7.00 11.14
C SER A 5 5.05 5.84 10.52
N GLU A 6 3.79 6.09 10.15
CA GLU A 6 2.97 5.11 9.47
C GLU A 6 3.55 4.72 8.11
N SER A 7 4.18 5.66 7.39
CA SER A 7 4.94 5.35 6.18
C SER A 7 6.09 4.36 6.44
N GLN A 8 6.84 4.52 7.53
CA GLN A 8 7.92 3.62 7.93
C GLN A 8 7.41 2.23 8.33
N ARG A 9 6.27 2.17 9.03
CA ARG A 9 5.63 0.89 9.39
C ARG A 9 5.12 0.12 8.18
N ILE A 10 4.54 0.81 7.19
CA ILE A 10 4.14 0.21 5.91
C ILE A 10 5.37 -0.30 5.18
N GLN A 11 6.43 0.51 5.08
CA GLN A 11 7.68 0.11 4.44
C GLN A 11 8.29 -1.14 5.09
N TYR A 12 8.37 -1.17 6.42
CA TYR A 12 8.85 -2.32 7.17
C TYR A 12 8.01 -3.56 6.89
N THR A 13 6.67 -3.43 6.94
CA THR A 13 5.75 -4.53 6.66
C THR A 13 5.93 -5.10 5.25
N ILE A 14 6.09 -4.23 4.24
CA ILE A 14 6.37 -4.65 2.86
C ILE A 14 7.68 -5.42 2.82
N GLN A 15 8.76 -4.87 3.38
CA GLN A 15 10.08 -5.51 3.36
C GLN A 15 10.03 -6.91 4.01
N THR A 16 9.53 -7.01 5.24
CA THR A 16 9.47 -8.28 5.97
C THR A 16 8.62 -9.32 5.26
N ARG A 17 7.49 -8.94 4.66
CA ARG A 17 6.58 -9.89 4.00
C ARG A 17 6.99 -10.27 2.58
N THR A 18 7.89 -9.50 1.96
CA THR A 18 8.25 -9.69 0.54
C THR A 18 9.72 -10.00 0.31
N GLN A 19 10.57 -10.01 1.34
CA GLN A 19 12.01 -10.23 1.20
C GLN A 19 12.34 -11.54 0.44
N ASP A 20 11.61 -12.62 0.72
CA ASP A 20 11.88 -13.96 0.19
C ASP A 20 11.04 -14.28 -1.06
N VAL A 21 10.25 -13.33 -1.56
CA VAL A 21 9.36 -13.52 -2.71
C VAL A 21 10.15 -13.30 -4.00
N PRO A 22 10.41 -14.33 -4.82
CA PRO A 22 11.34 -14.20 -5.94
C PRO A 22 10.68 -13.70 -7.22
N ASP A 23 9.40 -13.97 -7.44
CA ASP A 23 8.66 -13.59 -8.64
C ASP A 23 7.79 -12.33 -8.43
N ALA A 24 7.57 -11.59 -9.51
CA ALA A 24 6.86 -10.32 -9.48
C ALA A 24 5.36 -10.48 -9.20
N ARG A 25 4.73 -11.58 -9.63
CA ARG A 25 3.29 -11.81 -9.45
C ARG A 25 2.94 -12.00 -7.99
N THR A 26 3.62 -12.92 -7.32
CA THR A 26 3.47 -13.17 -5.89
C THR A 26 3.79 -11.91 -5.09
N TYR A 27 4.77 -11.12 -5.54
CA TYR A 27 5.10 -9.83 -4.92
C TYR A 27 3.94 -8.84 -4.99
N LEU A 28 3.36 -8.60 -6.17
CA LEU A 28 2.21 -7.70 -6.34
C LEU A 28 0.97 -8.19 -5.57
N LEU A 29 0.71 -9.50 -5.56
CA LEU A 29 -0.36 -10.10 -4.77
C LEU A 29 -0.15 -9.88 -3.27
N THR A 30 1.10 -10.00 -2.79
CA THR A 30 1.45 -9.73 -1.40
C THR A 30 1.26 -8.24 -1.06
N LEU A 31 1.61 -7.33 -1.97
CA LEU A 31 1.35 -5.89 -1.77
C LEU A 31 -0.14 -5.59 -1.69
N LYS A 32 -0.96 -6.21 -2.54
CA LYS A 32 -2.43 -6.11 -2.48
C LYS A 32 -2.96 -6.61 -1.13
N ASP A 33 -2.47 -7.75 -0.67
CA ASP A 33 -2.81 -8.31 0.64
C ASP A 33 -2.42 -7.37 1.78
N ILE A 34 -1.24 -6.74 1.71
CA ILE A 34 -0.81 -5.73 2.68
C ILE A 34 -1.73 -4.52 2.63
N ARG A 35 -2.06 -3.97 1.46
CA ARG A 35 -2.97 -2.83 1.33
C ARG A 35 -4.32 -3.11 2.00
N ILE A 36 -4.88 -4.30 1.77
CA ILE A 36 -6.17 -4.71 2.36
C ILE A 36 -6.02 -4.89 3.87
N LYS A 37 -5.03 -5.67 4.34
CA LYS A 37 -4.88 -6.08 5.74
C LYS A 37 -4.30 -4.99 6.66
N TYR A 38 -3.27 -4.27 6.21
CA TYR A 38 -2.67 -3.17 6.99
C TYR A 38 -3.72 -2.12 7.31
N ALA A 39 -4.60 -1.87 6.35
CA ALA A 39 -5.58 -0.84 6.50
C ALA A 39 -6.86 -1.30 7.22
N THR A 40 -7.21 -2.59 7.30
CA THR A 40 -8.31 -3.05 8.19
C THR A 40 -8.00 -2.89 9.69
N ALA A 41 -6.73 -2.84 10.08
CA ALA A 41 -6.33 -2.67 11.48
C ALA A 41 -6.43 -1.22 11.98
N TYR A 42 -6.40 -0.24 11.06
CA TYR A 42 -6.40 1.20 11.39
C TYR A 42 -7.52 2.00 10.67
N PHE A 43 -8.16 1.43 9.66
CA PHE A 43 -9.28 1.98 8.92
C PHE A 43 -10.37 0.92 8.77
N GLU A 44 -11.62 1.24 9.11
CA GLU A 44 -12.75 0.30 9.02
C GLU A 44 -12.95 -0.34 7.62
N ARG A 45 -12.31 0.17 6.56
CA ARG A 45 -12.50 -0.24 5.16
C ARG A 45 -11.23 -0.50 4.34
N GLY A 46 -10.04 -0.49 4.94
CA GLY A 46 -8.80 -0.65 4.19
C GLY A 46 -8.38 0.61 3.37
N LEU A 47 -7.20 0.58 2.73
CA LEU A 47 -6.77 1.57 1.74
C LEU A 47 -7.40 1.15 0.43
N THR A 48 -8.35 1.90 -0.11
CA THR A 48 -9.07 1.55 -1.33
C THR A 48 -8.23 1.79 -2.58
N ASP A 49 -8.39 0.93 -3.59
CA ASP A 49 -7.80 1.12 -4.92
C ASP A 49 -8.79 1.87 -5.81
N ASP A 50 -9.11 3.10 -5.43
CA ASP A 50 -10.17 3.90 -6.08
C ASP A 50 -9.84 4.24 -7.54
N LEU A 51 -8.55 4.19 -7.89
CA LEU A 51 -8.04 4.46 -9.23
C LEU A 51 -7.92 3.20 -10.09
N GLY A 52 -8.18 2.01 -9.53
CA GLY A 52 -8.00 0.73 -10.21
C GLY A 52 -6.56 0.43 -10.62
N ALA A 53 -5.58 0.99 -9.89
CA ALA A 53 -4.16 0.88 -10.18
C ALA A 53 -3.69 -0.57 -10.11
N GLU A 54 -4.20 -1.38 -9.17
CA GLU A 54 -3.81 -2.78 -9.01
C GLU A 54 -4.18 -3.62 -10.24
N ALA A 55 -5.40 -3.42 -10.76
CA ALA A 55 -5.85 -4.12 -11.95
C ALA A 55 -4.98 -3.74 -13.16
N MET A 56 -4.63 -2.45 -13.29
CA MET A 56 -3.72 -1.98 -14.36
C MET A 56 -2.31 -2.58 -14.20
N MET A 57 -1.77 -2.65 -12.98
CA MET A 57 -0.45 -3.23 -12.70
C MET A 57 -0.41 -4.74 -12.99
N MET A 58 -1.44 -5.49 -12.61
CA MET A 58 -1.54 -6.92 -12.91
C MET A 58 -1.65 -7.17 -14.42
N ASN A 59 -2.44 -6.36 -15.14
CA ASN A 59 -2.53 -6.44 -16.59
C ASN A 59 -1.20 -6.10 -17.30
N ALA A 60 -0.45 -5.14 -16.77
CA ALA A 60 0.90 -4.84 -17.25
C ALA A 60 1.85 -6.02 -17.04
N LEU A 61 1.81 -6.64 -15.85
CA LEU A 61 2.58 -7.86 -15.57
C LEU A 61 2.20 -9.01 -16.52
N ASP A 62 0.91 -9.24 -16.75
CA ASP A 62 0.43 -10.26 -17.70
C ASP A 62 0.99 -10.03 -19.12
N THR A 63 1.09 -8.76 -19.54
CA THR A 63 1.67 -8.39 -20.84
C THR A 63 3.15 -8.73 -20.90
N VAL A 64 3.92 -8.35 -19.87
CA VAL A 64 5.36 -8.63 -19.82
C VAL A 64 5.61 -10.14 -19.77
N GLU A 65 4.88 -10.89 -18.93
CA GLU A 65 5.04 -12.35 -18.83
C GLU A 65 4.72 -13.09 -20.13
N LYS A 66 3.73 -12.61 -20.91
CA LYS A 66 3.43 -13.13 -22.25
C LYS A 66 4.56 -12.84 -23.24
N GLU A 67 5.16 -11.66 -23.18
CA GLU A 67 6.28 -11.28 -24.06
C GLU A 67 7.53 -12.12 -23.78
N ILE A 68 7.89 -12.29 -22.50
CA ILE A 68 9.07 -13.07 -22.10
C ILE A 68 8.80 -14.59 -22.04
N LYS A 69 7.54 -15.01 -22.18
CA LYS A 69 7.06 -16.41 -22.18
C LYS A 69 7.43 -17.20 -20.92
N LYS A 70 7.66 -16.51 -19.81
CA LYS A 70 8.02 -17.08 -18.51
C LYS A 70 7.50 -16.18 -17.38
N PRO A 71 7.34 -16.69 -16.15
CA PRO A 71 7.09 -15.83 -14.99
C PRO A 71 8.20 -14.79 -14.82
N LEU A 72 7.82 -13.57 -14.45
CA LEU A 72 8.80 -12.49 -14.27
C LEU A 72 9.48 -12.61 -12.90
N MET A 73 10.79 -12.83 -12.90
CA MET A 73 11.60 -12.88 -11.69
C MET A 73 12.08 -11.47 -11.29
N ARG A 74 12.03 -11.12 -10.00
CA ARG A 74 12.42 -9.79 -9.50
C ARG A 74 13.91 -9.48 -9.65
N ASN A 75 14.75 -10.52 -9.79
CA ASN A 75 16.18 -10.36 -10.04
C ASN A 75 16.52 -10.21 -11.54
N ASP A 76 15.55 -10.40 -12.45
CA ASP A 76 15.73 -10.22 -13.89
C ASP A 76 15.64 -8.72 -14.23
N LYS A 77 16.79 -8.03 -14.16
CA LYS A 77 16.88 -6.58 -14.36
C LYS A 77 16.30 -6.11 -15.70
N GLN A 78 16.48 -6.90 -16.78
CA GLN A 78 16.03 -6.53 -18.11
C GLN A 78 14.51 -6.60 -18.20
N SER A 79 13.92 -7.72 -17.78
CA SER A 79 12.47 -7.92 -17.84
C SER A 79 11.73 -7.03 -16.81
N MET A 80 12.35 -6.74 -15.66
CA MET A 80 11.83 -5.77 -14.68
C MET A 80 11.83 -4.33 -15.20
N ALA A 81 12.75 -3.97 -16.10
CA ALA A 81 12.73 -2.65 -16.74
C ALA A 81 11.51 -2.48 -17.65
N LEU A 82 11.07 -3.54 -18.33
CA LEU A 82 9.83 -3.55 -19.12
C LEU A 82 8.61 -3.30 -18.22
N LEU A 83 8.51 -4.02 -17.11
CA LEU A 83 7.42 -3.82 -16.15
C LEU A 83 7.42 -2.40 -15.57
N THR A 84 8.59 -1.88 -15.23
CA THR A 84 8.74 -0.52 -14.68
C THR A 84 8.29 0.54 -15.70
N ALA A 85 8.61 0.36 -16.98
CA ALA A 85 8.16 1.25 -18.04
C ALA A 85 6.62 1.23 -18.21
N GLU A 86 5.97 0.07 -18.08
CA GLU A 86 4.51 -0.03 -18.07
C GLU A 86 3.90 0.66 -16.84
N PHE A 87 4.52 0.50 -15.67
CA PHE A 87 4.09 1.19 -14.46
C PHE A 87 4.22 2.71 -14.57
N ASP A 88 5.28 3.23 -15.21
CA ASP A 88 5.43 4.66 -15.45
C ASP A 88 4.33 5.21 -16.39
N LYS A 89 3.89 4.43 -17.39
CA LYS A 89 2.74 4.80 -18.23
C LYS A 89 1.45 4.83 -17.43
N ILE A 90 1.22 3.84 -16.57
CA ILE A 90 0.05 3.78 -15.68
C ILE A 90 0.06 4.98 -14.72
N ASN A 91 1.19 5.27 -14.07
CA ASN A 91 1.32 6.38 -13.15
C ASN A 91 1.01 7.72 -13.85
N LYS A 92 1.54 7.94 -15.06
CA LYS A 92 1.20 9.13 -15.87
C LYS A 92 -0.30 9.22 -16.17
N LYS A 93 -0.94 8.10 -16.53
CA LYS A 93 -2.38 8.04 -16.81
C LYS A 93 -3.22 8.36 -15.57
N LEU A 94 -2.77 7.90 -14.40
CA LEU A 94 -3.44 8.13 -13.12
C LEU A 94 -3.10 9.48 -12.50
N GLY A 95 -2.21 10.27 -13.12
CA GLY A 95 -1.72 11.53 -12.55
C GLY A 95 -0.86 11.35 -11.30
N ILE A 96 -0.33 10.14 -11.05
CA ILE A 96 0.54 9.83 -9.92
C ILE A 96 1.96 10.27 -10.27
N ARG A 97 2.52 11.12 -9.42
CA ARG A 97 3.88 11.66 -9.55
C ARG A 97 4.67 11.29 -8.30
N LYS A 98 5.92 10.84 -8.48
CA LYS A 98 6.78 10.44 -7.34
C LYS A 98 7.09 11.63 -6.43
N GLU A 99 7.08 12.82 -7.02
CA GLU A 99 7.30 14.10 -6.35
C GLU A 99 6.18 14.42 -5.34
N ASP A 100 4.98 13.86 -5.53
CA ASP A 100 3.85 14.03 -4.61
C ASP A 100 3.91 13.06 -3.42
N LEU A 101 4.88 12.14 -3.37
CA LEU A 101 5.00 11.14 -2.30
C LEU A 101 5.05 11.76 -0.89
N PRO A 102 5.86 12.81 -0.60
CA PRO A 102 5.88 13.42 0.73
C PRO A 102 4.51 13.96 1.16
N LYS A 103 3.73 14.48 0.20
CA LYS A 103 2.36 14.96 0.45
C LYS A 103 1.42 13.81 0.82
N TYR A 104 1.53 12.66 0.15
CA TYR A 104 0.72 11.49 0.48
C TYR A 104 1.09 10.90 1.84
N GLU A 105 2.38 10.89 2.20
CA GLU A 105 2.84 10.48 3.52
C GLU A 105 2.25 11.38 4.61
N GLU A 106 2.37 12.70 4.48
CA GLU A 106 1.78 13.65 5.44
C GLU A 106 0.26 13.47 5.58
N GLN A 107 -0.46 13.32 4.46
CA GLN A 107 -1.90 13.09 4.46
C GLN A 107 -2.27 11.78 5.18
N LEU A 108 -1.48 10.73 5.01
CA LEU A 108 -1.67 9.45 5.68
C LEU A 108 -1.52 9.60 7.20
N GLU A 109 -0.43 10.24 7.65
CA GLU A 109 -0.18 10.48 9.07
C GLU A 109 -1.32 11.27 9.72
N VAL A 110 -1.74 12.37 9.09
CA VAL A 110 -2.83 13.21 9.60
C VAL A 110 -4.15 12.43 9.66
N LYS A 111 -4.44 11.60 8.65
CA LYS A 111 -5.67 10.81 8.60
C LYS A 111 -5.69 9.76 9.73
N ILE A 112 -4.57 9.11 10.01
CA ILE A 112 -4.44 8.11 11.08
C ILE A 112 -4.55 8.79 12.44
N ALA A 113 -3.83 9.89 12.67
CA ALA A 113 -3.91 10.64 13.92
C ALA A 113 -5.33 11.14 14.23
N LYS A 114 -6.07 11.60 13.21
CA LYS A 114 -7.48 11.97 13.35
C LYS A 114 -8.36 10.78 13.73
N ALA A 115 -8.19 9.62 13.08
CA ALA A 115 -8.97 8.43 13.38
C ALA A 115 -8.74 7.95 14.82
N GLN A 116 -7.47 7.89 15.26
CA GLN A 116 -7.10 7.53 16.62
C GLN A 116 -7.66 8.51 17.67
N LEU A 117 -7.69 9.82 17.35
CA LEU A 117 -8.25 10.83 18.24
C LEU A 117 -9.78 10.67 18.39
N GLU A 118 -10.50 10.37 17.31
CA GLU A 118 -11.95 10.14 17.37
C GLU A 118 -12.30 8.87 18.15
N GLU A 119 -11.50 7.80 18.03
CA GLU A 119 -11.63 6.59 18.84
C GLU A 119 -11.41 6.90 20.34
N LEU A 120 -10.33 7.59 20.67
CA LEU A 120 -10.03 7.99 22.06
C LEU A 120 -11.14 8.86 22.68
N LYS A 121 -11.72 9.78 21.88
CA LYS A 121 -12.86 10.60 22.33
C LYS A 121 -14.08 9.75 22.63
N LYS A 122 -14.37 8.77 21.78
CA LYS A 122 -15.49 7.85 21.97
C LYS A 122 -15.30 7.04 23.25
N ASP A 123 -14.13 6.44 23.44
CA ASP A 123 -13.81 5.65 24.64
C ASP A 123 -13.90 6.50 25.92
N ALA A 124 -13.37 7.74 25.87
CA ALA A 124 -13.46 8.66 26.99
C ALA A 124 -14.92 9.05 27.31
N PHE A 125 -15.74 9.28 26.30
CA PHE A 125 -17.15 9.61 26.49
C PHE A 125 -17.94 8.43 27.07
N GLU A 126 -17.69 7.20 26.58
CA GLU A 126 -18.29 5.97 27.11
C GLU A 126 -17.89 5.72 28.57
N ALA A 127 -16.63 5.96 28.92
CA ALA A 127 -16.13 5.87 30.30
C ALA A 127 -16.78 6.92 31.23
N MET A 128 -16.97 8.15 30.75
CA MET A 128 -17.66 9.20 31.54
C MET A 128 -19.14 8.89 31.74
N GLU A 129 -19.84 8.38 30.73
CA GLU A 129 -21.26 8.02 30.84
C GLU A 129 -21.49 6.79 31.72
N THR A 130 -20.56 5.83 31.74
CA THR A 130 -20.60 4.70 32.67
C THR A 130 -20.30 5.11 34.11
N GLN A 131 -19.45 6.12 34.34
CA GLN A 131 -19.16 6.64 35.68
C GLN A 131 -20.28 7.52 36.26
N LYS A 132 -21.14 8.10 35.42
CA LYS A 132 -22.32 8.88 35.84
C LYS A 132 -23.54 8.03 36.23
N LYS A 133 -23.55 6.74 35.91
CA LYS A 133 -24.58 5.77 36.33
C LYS A 133 -24.25 5.15 37.67
#